data_AF-A0A0K2US26-F1
#
_entry.id   AF-A0A0K2US26-F1
#
_cell.length_a   1.000
_cell.length_b   1.000
_cell.length_c   1.000
_cell.angle_alpha   90.00
_cell.angle_beta   90.00
_cell.angle_gamma   90.00
#
_symmetry.space_group_name_H-M   'P 1'
#
loop_
_entity.id
_entity.type
_entity.pdbx_description
1 polymer ?
#
loop_
_entity_poly.entity_id
_entity_poly.type
_entity_poly.pdbx_seq_one_letter_code
_entity_poly.pdbx_strand_id
1 'polypeptide(L)'
;MTTAARPTFDTARGGSGARERDLSALSKQYSSRDLPSHTSLKSRERGQGTVDDLVGKDFKRELEEREGRISEKRSLSSKGHLEYAYFMISDFDTYEKT
;
A
#
# COMPACT_ATOMS: atom_id res chain seq x y z
N MET A 1 28.45 -45.24 -0.91
CA MET A 1 27.20 -44.44 -0.95
C MET A 1 27.58 -43.06 -1.46
N THR A 2 27.24 -42.70 -2.70
CA THR A 2 27.55 -41.39 -3.28
C THR A 2 26.36 -40.45 -3.09
N THR A 3 26.58 -39.28 -2.49
CA THR A 3 25.52 -38.31 -2.16
C THR A 3 25.10 -37.51 -3.39
N ALA A 4 23.88 -37.74 -3.88
CA ALA A 4 23.30 -36.99 -5.01
C ALA A 4 22.89 -35.55 -4.65
N ALA A 5 22.71 -35.27 -3.34
CA ALA A 5 22.42 -33.93 -2.86
C ALA A 5 23.69 -33.07 -2.87
N ARG A 6 23.79 -32.15 -3.84
CA ARG A 6 24.84 -31.14 -3.96
C ARG A 6 24.20 -29.74 -3.95
N PRO A 7 24.77 -28.76 -3.24
CA PRO A 7 24.27 -27.39 -3.27
C PRO A 7 24.51 -26.75 -4.65
N THR A 8 23.65 -25.79 -5.00
CA THR A 8 23.80 -24.96 -6.20
C THR A 8 24.60 -23.72 -5.83
N PHE A 9 25.83 -23.58 -6.33
CA PHE A 9 26.67 -22.39 -6.08
C PHE A 9 26.45 -21.27 -7.11
N ASP A 10 26.07 -21.63 -8.34
CA ASP A 10 25.76 -20.70 -9.42
C ASP A 10 24.30 -20.87 -9.86
N THR A 11 23.56 -19.77 -9.96
CA THR A 11 22.16 -19.79 -10.40
C THR A 11 22.04 -20.02 -11.91
N ALA A 12 20.90 -20.56 -12.34
CA ALA A 12 20.59 -20.68 -13.76
C ALA A 12 20.48 -19.28 -14.40
N ARG A 13 21.23 -19.04 -15.48
CA ARG A 13 21.16 -17.78 -16.24
C ARG A 13 20.01 -17.83 -17.25
N GLY A 14 19.22 -16.76 -17.30
CA GLY A 14 18.25 -16.54 -18.37
C GLY A 14 18.92 -16.27 -19.72
N GLY A 15 18.18 -16.42 -20.81
CA GLY A 15 18.60 -16.17 -22.19
C GLY A 15 18.73 -17.42 -23.08
N SER A 16 18.31 -18.61 -22.62
CA SER A 16 18.35 -19.87 -23.39
C SER A 16 17.01 -20.64 -23.37
N GLY A 17 16.02 -20.14 -22.65
CA GLY A 17 14.70 -20.72 -22.51
C GLY A 17 13.70 -20.26 -23.58
N ALA A 18 12.47 -20.76 -23.45
CA ALA A 18 11.38 -20.41 -24.33
C ALA A 18 11.12 -18.90 -24.29
N ARG A 19 10.98 -18.28 -25.48
CA ARG A 19 10.68 -16.85 -25.70
C ARG A 19 11.82 -15.86 -25.37
N GLU A 20 13.06 -16.31 -25.18
CA GLU A 20 14.16 -15.43 -24.74
C GLU A 20 15.15 -14.96 -25.83
N ARG A 21 15.44 -15.77 -26.86
CA ARG A 21 16.40 -15.42 -27.94
C ARG A 21 15.74 -15.22 -29.29
N ASP A 22 15.26 -16.32 -29.87
CA ASP A 22 14.73 -16.31 -31.23
C ASP A 22 13.23 -16.62 -31.23
N LEU A 23 12.43 -15.60 -31.55
CA LEU A 23 11.00 -15.74 -31.87
C LEU A 23 10.79 -16.40 -33.25
N SER A 24 11.80 -17.05 -33.84
CA SER A 24 11.69 -17.74 -35.13
C SER A 24 11.38 -19.24 -34.96
N ALA A 25 11.79 -19.85 -33.85
CA ALA A 25 11.41 -21.20 -33.44
C ALA A 25 10.18 -21.15 -32.51
N LEU A 26 9.12 -20.45 -32.93
CA LEU A 26 7.90 -20.26 -32.13
C LEU A 26 7.21 -21.61 -31.86
N SER A 27 7.34 -22.08 -30.63
CA SER A 27 6.53 -23.17 -30.11
C SER A 27 5.06 -22.77 -30.10
N LYS A 28 4.18 -23.70 -30.48
CA LYS A 28 2.71 -23.55 -30.39
C LYS A 28 2.19 -23.78 -28.96
N GLN A 29 3.08 -24.03 -27.99
CA GLN A 29 2.71 -24.25 -26.60
C GLN A 29 2.39 -22.92 -25.91
N TYR A 30 1.21 -22.83 -25.31
CA TYR A 30 0.78 -21.71 -24.47
C TYR A 30 0.15 -22.24 -23.19
N SER A 31 0.36 -21.52 -22.08
CA SER A 31 -0.30 -21.83 -20.81
C SER A 31 -1.69 -21.17 -20.76
N SER A 32 -2.60 -21.66 -19.93
CA SER A 32 -3.86 -20.97 -19.64
C SER A 32 -3.65 -19.55 -19.10
N ARG A 33 -2.48 -19.26 -18.52
CA ARG A 33 -2.09 -17.92 -18.04
C ARG A 33 -1.64 -16.97 -19.15
N ASP A 34 -1.22 -17.51 -20.30
CA ASP A 34 -0.83 -16.72 -21.48
C ASP A 34 -2.03 -16.30 -22.33
N LEU A 35 -3.24 -16.77 -21.99
CA LEU A 35 -4.45 -16.37 -22.70
C LEU A 35 -4.72 -14.87 -22.48
N PRO A 36 -5.31 -14.18 -23.47
CA PRO A 36 -5.58 -12.75 -23.35
C PRO A 36 -6.37 -12.41 -22.09
N SER A 37 -5.75 -11.60 -21.23
CA SER A 37 -6.35 -11.06 -20.01
C SER A 37 -5.82 -9.64 -19.80
N HIS A 38 -6.69 -8.74 -19.33
CA HIS A 38 -6.38 -7.31 -19.17
C HIS A 38 -5.72 -6.68 -20.40
N THR A 39 -6.40 -6.77 -21.55
CA THR A 39 -5.91 -6.26 -22.84
C THR A 39 -5.89 -4.73 -22.95
N SER A 40 -6.41 -4.02 -21.95
CA SER A 40 -6.48 -2.56 -21.91
C SER A 40 -5.74 -2.01 -20.69
N LEU A 41 -4.80 -1.10 -20.94
CA LEU A 41 -4.12 -0.34 -19.89
C LEU A 41 -5.00 0.81 -19.42
N LYS A 42 -5.26 0.86 -18.11
CA LYS A 42 -5.95 2.01 -17.50
C LYS A 42 -4.96 3.15 -17.30
N SER A 43 -5.31 4.32 -17.81
CA SER A 43 -4.60 5.57 -17.53
C SER A 43 -5.19 6.25 -16.29
N ARG A 44 -4.41 7.14 -15.66
CA ARG A 44 -4.91 7.98 -14.58
C ARG A 44 -5.74 9.10 -15.19
N GLU A 45 -6.96 9.30 -14.69
CA GLU A 45 -7.78 10.46 -15.03
C GLU A 45 -7.43 11.66 -14.14
N ARG A 46 -7.82 12.86 -14.58
CA ARG A 46 -7.65 14.10 -13.80
C ARG A 46 -8.26 13.93 -12.41
N GLY A 47 -7.54 14.38 -11.38
CA GLY A 47 -7.95 14.19 -9.99
C GLY A 47 -7.52 12.85 -9.36
N GLN A 48 -7.03 11.88 -10.13
CA GLN A 48 -6.43 10.63 -9.62
C GLN A 48 -4.90 10.72 -9.43
N GLY A 49 -4.35 11.94 -9.44
CA GLY A 49 -2.90 12.16 -9.37
C GLY A 49 -2.21 11.89 -10.70
N THR A 50 -2.69 12.55 -11.75
CA THR A 50 -1.98 12.62 -13.04
C THR A 50 -0.67 13.40 -12.87
N VAL A 51 0.27 13.23 -13.79
CA VAL A 51 1.57 13.94 -13.74
C VAL A 51 1.33 15.45 -13.75
N ASP A 52 0.41 15.93 -14.57
CA ASP A 52 0.05 17.34 -14.68
C ASP A 52 -0.48 17.91 -13.36
N ASP A 53 -1.31 17.13 -12.63
CA ASP A 53 -1.83 17.52 -11.32
C ASP A 53 -0.74 17.56 -10.23
N LEU A 54 0.33 16.79 -10.38
CA LEU A 54 1.40 16.66 -9.38
C LEU A 54 2.48 17.74 -9.53
N VAL A 55 2.76 18.19 -10.77
CA VAL A 55 3.80 19.20 -11.03
C VAL A 55 3.47 20.55 -10.36
N GLY A 56 2.19 20.91 -10.26
CA GLY A 56 1.76 22.16 -9.63
C GLY A 56 1.55 22.10 -8.11
N LYS A 57 1.75 20.95 -7.46
CA LYS A 57 1.43 20.76 -6.04
C LYS A 57 2.64 20.97 -5.14
N ASP A 58 2.44 21.77 -4.10
CA ASP A 58 3.38 21.85 -2.97
C ASP A 58 3.02 20.78 -1.93
N PHE A 59 3.70 19.64 -2.01
CA PHE A 59 3.48 18.50 -1.12
C PHE A 59 3.85 18.79 0.33
N LYS A 60 4.81 19.69 0.59
CA LYS A 60 5.27 19.97 1.95
C LYS A 60 4.19 20.70 2.72
N ARG A 61 3.62 21.75 2.13
CA ARG A 61 2.53 22.51 2.74
C ARG A 61 1.27 21.65 2.93
N GLU A 62 0.90 20.86 1.93
CA GLU A 62 -0.28 19.97 2.03
C GLU A 62 -0.12 18.94 3.17
N LEU A 63 1.09 18.39 3.31
CA LEU A 63 1.42 17.45 4.38
C LEU A 63 1.31 18.11 5.76
N GLU A 64 1.93 19.27 5.94
CA GLU A 64 1.89 20.01 7.22
C GLU A 64 0.44 20.37 7.63
N GLU A 65 -0.38 20.84 6.69
CA GLU A 65 -1.80 21.13 6.95
C GLU A 65 -2.63 19.87 7.29
N ARG A 66 -2.30 18.74 6.67
CA ARG A 66 -3.01 17.48 6.93
C ARG A 66 -2.61 16.89 8.28
N GLU A 67 -1.32 16.93 8.61
CA GLU A 67 -0.80 16.50 9.90
C GLU A 67 -1.31 17.39 11.05
N GLY A 68 -1.36 18.71 10.85
CA GLY A 68 -1.94 19.66 11.81
C GLY A 68 -3.40 19.32 12.13
N ARG A 69 -4.24 19.14 11.11
CA ARG A 69 -5.66 18.74 11.30
C ARG A 69 -5.82 17.39 12.00
N ILE A 70 -4.96 16.43 11.72
CA ILE A 70 -5.00 15.11 12.37
C ILE A 70 -4.59 15.24 13.84
N SER A 71 -3.56 16.03 14.13
CA SER A 71 -3.10 16.32 15.50
C SER A 71 -4.20 16.99 16.35
N GLU A 72 -4.87 17.99 15.79
CA GLU A 72 -6.01 18.66 16.46
C GLU A 72 -7.15 17.67 16.74
N LYS A 73 -7.56 16.87 15.75
CA LYS A 73 -8.60 15.84 15.94
C LYS A 73 -8.22 14.81 17.01
N ARG A 74 -6.95 14.38 17.06
CA ARG A 74 -6.46 13.50 18.13
C ARG A 74 -6.55 14.18 19.49
N SER A 75 -6.13 15.44 19.60
CA SER A 75 -6.19 16.19 20.86
C SER A 75 -7.63 16.38 21.35
N LEU A 76 -8.57 16.63 20.45
CA LEU A 76 -10.00 16.78 20.77
C LEU A 76 -10.63 15.44 21.16
N SER A 77 -10.23 14.33 20.51
CA SER A 77 -10.66 12.99 20.90
C SER A 77 -10.17 12.61 22.30
N SER A 78 -8.92 12.96 22.65
CA SER A 78 -8.38 12.73 23.99
C SER A 78 -9.05 13.63 25.03
N LYS A 79 -9.29 14.91 24.72
CA LYS A 79 -10.03 15.84 25.60
C LYS A 79 -11.48 15.42 25.81
N GLY A 80 -12.19 14.99 24.77
CA GLY A 80 -13.56 14.49 24.89
C GLY A 80 -13.67 13.28 25.80
N HIS A 81 -12.71 12.36 25.76
CA HIS A 81 -12.66 11.23 26.69
C HIS A 81 -12.44 11.68 28.14
N LEU A 82 -11.60 12.69 28.37
CA LEU A 82 -11.33 13.25 29.68
C LEU A 82 -12.53 14.05 30.24
N GLU A 83 -13.25 14.79 29.40
CA GLU A 83 -14.48 15.51 29.79
C GLU A 83 -15.60 14.55 30.20
N TYR A 84 -15.80 13.44 29.46
CA TYR A 84 -16.76 12.40 29.84
C TYR A 84 -16.36 11.66 31.12
N ALA A 85 -15.06 11.39 31.32
CA ALA A 85 -14.56 10.76 32.54
C ALA A 85 -14.72 11.71 33.75
N TYR A 86 -14.45 13.01 33.57
CA TYR A 86 -14.64 14.01 34.61
C TYR A 86 -16.10 14.14 35.02
N PHE A 87 -17.02 14.25 34.05
CA PHE A 87 -18.47 14.32 34.29
C PHE A 87 -18.98 13.09 35.08
N MET A 88 -18.57 11.88 34.68
CA MET A 88 -18.97 10.64 35.36
C MET A 88 -18.43 10.51 36.79
N ILE A 89 -17.23 11.03 37.07
CA ILE A 89 -16.65 11.01 38.42
C ILE A 89 -17.35 12.06 39.32
N SER A 90 -17.66 13.24 38.79
CA SER A 90 -18.35 14.29 39.56
C SER A 90 -19.79 13.92 39.95
N ASP A 91 -20.50 13.18 39.10
CA ASP A 91 -21.85 12.65 39.41
C ASP A 91 -21.80 11.51 40.44
N PHE A 92 -20.66 10.82 40.58
CA PHE A 92 -20.47 9.76 41.56
C PHE A 92 -20.20 10.31 42.96
N ASP A 93 -19.31 11.32 43.10
CA ASP A 93 -19.01 11.97 44.38
C ASP A 93 -20.19 12.72 45.00
N THR A 94 -21.16 13.15 44.17
CA THR A 94 -22.39 13.81 44.66
C THR A 94 -23.39 12.83 45.28
N TYR A 95 -23.22 11.52 45.05
CA TYR A 95 -24.11 10.47 45.57
C TYR A 95 -23.63 9.83 46.89
N GLU A 96 -22.37 10.02 47.29
CA GLU A 96 -21.83 9.46 48.55
C GLU A 96 -22.00 10.37 49.79
N LYS A 97 -22.58 11.57 49.65
CA LYS A 97 -22.66 12.56 50.75
C LYS A 97 -24.03 12.74 51.41
N THR A 98 -24.92 11.76 51.31
CA THR A 98 -26.20 11.71 52.06
C THR A 98 -26.22 10.61 53.09
#